data_AF-A0AAV5VFR1-F1
#
_entry.id   AF-A0AAV5VFR1-F1
#
_cell.length_a   1.000
_cell.length_b   1.000
_cell.length_c   1.000
_cell.angle_alpha   90.00
_cell.angle_beta   90.00
_cell.angle_gamma   90.00
#
_symmetry.space_group_name_H-M   'P 1'
#
loop_
_entity.id
_entity.type
_entity.pdbx_description
1 polymer ?
#
loop_
_entity_poly.entity_id
_entity_poly.type
_entity_poly.pdbx_seq_one_letter_code
_entity_poly.pdbx_strand_id
1 'polypeptide(L)'
;MLGVDVGSVDQATLIAYGAWIHRLKMYPYFDTAHYLLVTCEIRDEMSSAAGMFSRKHPLSCWLSTMLMCFADAFLASFLLGEPLITPFKRHDDILLATLIWYLVFYAPFDAVYKLTKITPVKVVLSILKEFKRAHKVAQGVSHAAKLYPHSYLVQILVGTAKGAGTGVVRPIEQFVRGVWMPTHNELLRPSLYTKVCLIASTLLVLEANSTFLNAPHDLVYLGMLGFLLYFKLAYLLFHVSEPFAPFENLFCAVAMGGIWDALSRAIAASRERKLANKDTVPLPSDKKEQ
;
A
#
# COMPACT_ATOMS: atom_id res chain seq x y z
N MET A 1 -35.48 26.50 17.89
CA MET A 1 -34.91 25.12 17.90
C MET A 1 -34.78 24.70 16.45
N LEU A 2 -33.61 24.92 15.85
CA LEU A 2 -33.33 24.54 14.45
C LEU A 2 -33.06 23.03 14.43
N GLY A 3 -34.06 22.26 14.00
CA GLY A 3 -33.88 20.85 13.67
C GLY A 3 -33.07 20.76 12.39
N VAL A 4 -31.77 20.53 12.52
CA VAL A 4 -30.94 20.09 11.39
C VAL A 4 -31.27 18.62 11.18
N ASP A 5 -31.96 18.30 10.09
CA ASP A 5 -32.14 16.93 9.61
C ASP A 5 -30.76 16.39 9.17
N VAL A 6 -30.05 15.75 10.11
CA VAL A 6 -28.77 15.04 9.87
C VAL A 6 -29.03 13.63 9.27
N GLY A 7 -30.23 13.35 8.79
CA GLY A 7 -30.74 11.98 8.63
C GLY A 7 -30.90 11.42 7.22
N SER A 8 -30.83 12.20 6.13
CA SER A 8 -30.92 11.64 4.78
C SER A 8 -29.94 12.32 3.83
N VAL A 9 -28.72 11.78 3.76
CA VAL A 9 -27.87 12.07 2.60
C VAL A 9 -28.57 11.42 1.40
N ASP A 10 -29.22 12.24 0.58
CA ASP A 10 -29.93 11.78 -0.60
C ASP A 10 -28.95 11.10 -1.57
N GLN A 11 -29.37 9.98 -2.18
CA GLN A 11 -28.55 9.20 -3.11
C GLN A 11 -28.06 10.07 -4.28
N ALA A 12 -28.89 11.01 -4.73
CA ALA A 12 -28.51 11.97 -5.76
C ALA A 12 -27.35 12.88 -5.32
N THR A 13 -27.31 13.26 -4.05
CA THR A 13 -26.24 14.08 -3.47
C THR A 13 -24.93 13.30 -3.41
N LEU A 14 -24.94 12.02 -3.02
CA LEU A 14 -23.74 11.17 -3.03
C LEU A 14 -23.18 10.97 -4.43
N ILE A 15 -24.05 10.75 -5.42
CA ILE A 15 -23.63 10.60 -6.83
C ILE A 15 -23.01 11.92 -7.33
N ALA A 16 -23.62 13.06 -7.01
CA ALA A 16 -23.08 14.37 -7.38
C ALA A 16 -21.69 14.62 -6.78
N TYR A 17 -21.49 14.28 -5.50
CA TYR A 17 -20.18 14.37 -4.87
C TYR A 17 -19.16 13.40 -5.49
N GLY A 18 -19.56 12.16 -5.76
CA GLY A 18 -18.70 11.18 -6.45
C GLY A 18 -18.22 11.70 -7.80
N ALA A 19 -19.14 12.25 -8.60
CA ALA A 19 -18.83 12.82 -9.92
C ALA A 19 -17.91 14.04 -9.82
N TRP A 20 -18.12 14.90 -8.82
CA TRP A 20 -17.25 16.03 -8.56
C TRP A 20 -15.83 15.59 -8.20
N ILE A 21 -15.70 14.62 -7.28
CA ILE A 21 -14.40 14.08 -6.86
C ILE A 21 -13.68 13.42 -8.04
N HIS A 22 -14.39 12.65 -8.85
CA HIS A 22 -13.80 11.96 -10.00
C HIS A 22 -13.22 12.96 -11.03
N ARG A 23 -13.81 14.15 -11.15
CA ARG A 23 -13.36 15.23 -12.05
C ARG A 23 -12.27 16.14 -11.48
N LEU A 24 -11.85 15.92 -10.23
CA LEU A 24 -10.79 16.73 -9.62
C LEU A 24 -9.48 16.59 -10.40
N LYS A 25 -8.87 17.74 -10.73
CA LYS A 25 -7.53 17.76 -11.33
C LYS A 25 -6.50 17.43 -10.25
N MET A 26 -5.68 16.42 -10.51
CA MET A 26 -4.64 15.97 -9.58
C MET A 26 -3.45 16.94 -9.55
N TYR A 27 -3.07 17.48 -10.70
CA TYR A 27 -1.97 18.44 -10.83
C TYR A 27 -2.45 19.85 -10.46
N PRO A 28 -1.65 20.65 -9.72
CA PRO A 28 -0.36 20.31 -9.10
C PRO A 28 -0.46 19.84 -7.65
N TYR A 29 -1.57 20.09 -6.95
CA TYR A 29 -1.63 20.01 -5.49
C TYR A 29 -1.57 18.57 -4.95
N PHE A 30 -2.35 17.65 -5.54
CA PHE A 30 -2.36 16.25 -5.11
C PHE A 30 -1.03 15.55 -5.47
N ASP A 31 -0.48 15.91 -6.63
CA ASP A 31 0.84 15.43 -7.06
C ASP A 31 1.96 15.95 -6.15
N THR A 32 1.89 17.22 -5.75
CA THR A 32 2.81 17.81 -4.75
C THR A 32 2.75 17.04 -3.44
N ALA A 33 1.56 16.75 -2.91
CA ALA A 33 1.42 16.00 -1.66
C ALA A 33 1.98 14.58 -1.76
N HIS A 34 1.75 13.89 -2.88
CA HIS A 34 2.32 12.57 -3.14
C HIS A 34 3.85 12.62 -3.19
N TYR A 35 4.43 13.50 -4.02
CA TYR A 35 5.88 13.63 -4.14
C TYR A 35 6.54 14.03 -2.82
N LEU A 36 5.92 14.93 -2.07
CA LEU A 36 6.44 15.41 -0.79
C LEU A 36 6.51 14.29 0.24
N LEU A 37 5.41 13.52 0.41
CA LEU A 37 5.39 12.39 1.35
C LEU A 37 6.35 11.26 0.94
N VAL A 38 6.43 10.93 -0.36
CA VAL A 38 7.35 9.88 -0.84
C VAL A 38 8.81 10.30 -0.66
N THR A 39 9.14 11.56 -0.94
CA THR A 39 10.51 12.07 -0.75
C THR A 39 10.90 12.09 0.72
N CYS A 40 10.00 12.52 1.61
CA CYS A 40 10.24 12.47 3.05
C CYS A 40 10.43 11.03 3.54
N GLU A 41 9.68 10.07 3.00
CA GLU A 41 9.82 8.64 3.33
C GLU A 41 11.20 8.09 2.94
N ILE A 42 11.71 8.41 1.75
CA ILE A 42 13.07 8.03 1.34
C ILE A 42 14.12 8.64 2.27
N ARG A 43 13.92 9.92 2.62
CA ARG A 43 14.82 10.62 3.54
C ARG A 43 14.81 9.99 4.94
N ASP A 44 13.64 9.58 5.42
CA ASP A 44 13.48 8.91 6.71
C ASP A 44 14.22 7.57 6.76
N GLU A 45 14.16 6.80 5.67
CA GLU A 45 14.88 5.52 5.56
C GLU A 45 16.40 5.70 5.58
N MET A 46 16.90 6.79 5.00
CA MET A 46 18.32 7.12 5.06
C MET A 46 18.76 7.60 6.46
N SER A 47 17.80 7.93 7.34
CA SER A 47 18.03 8.34 8.73
C SER A 47 19.17 9.37 8.85
N SER A 48 20.16 9.15 9.72
CA SER A 48 21.31 10.02 9.94
C SER A 48 22.23 10.17 8.73
N ALA A 49 22.23 9.21 7.79
CA ALA A 49 23.08 9.25 6.59
C ALA A 49 22.49 10.11 5.47
N ALA A 50 21.21 10.52 5.56
CA ALA A 50 20.51 11.23 4.49
C ALA A 50 21.22 12.51 4.02
N GLY A 51 21.70 13.32 4.97
CA GLY A 51 22.39 14.58 4.66
C GLY A 51 23.76 14.37 4.01
N MET A 52 24.50 13.34 4.44
CA MET A 52 25.80 13.01 3.86
C MET A 52 25.63 12.39 2.47
N PHE A 53 24.70 11.46 2.31
CA PHE A 53 24.44 10.75 1.07
C PHE A 53 23.96 11.70 -0.03
N SER A 54 22.95 12.53 0.25
CA SER A 54 22.42 13.49 -0.73
C SER A 54 23.49 14.44 -1.24
N ARG A 55 24.39 14.93 -0.38
CA ARG A 55 25.48 15.84 -0.75
C ARG A 55 26.63 15.15 -1.51
N LYS A 56 26.95 13.91 -1.16
CA LYS A 56 28.04 13.14 -1.81
C LYS A 56 27.59 12.52 -3.13
N HIS A 57 26.34 12.11 -3.23
CA HIS A 57 25.76 11.41 -4.38
C HIS A 57 24.38 11.99 -4.77
N PRO A 58 24.31 13.27 -5.20
CA PRO A 58 23.05 13.96 -5.46
C PRO A 58 22.24 13.31 -6.60
N LEU A 59 22.91 12.83 -7.65
CA LEU A 59 22.24 12.17 -8.77
C LEU A 59 21.63 10.83 -8.38
N SER A 60 22.30 10.05 -7.53
CA SER A 60 21.75 8.78 -7.02
C SER A 60 20.53 9.06 -6.12
N CYS A 61 20.62 10.07 -5.25
CA CYS A 61 19.50 10.49 -4.41
C CYS A 61 18.29 10.98 -5.22
N TRP A 62 18.53 11.78 -6.26
CA TRP A 62 17.49 12.22 -7.18
C TRP A 62 16.85 11.04 -7.91
N LEU A 63 17.67 10.13 -8.46
CA LEU A 63 17.18 8.96 -9.20
C LEU A 63 16.33 8.05 -8.30
N SER A 64 16.80 7.75 -7.09
CA SER A 64 16.02 7.02 -6.07
C SER A 64 14.67 7.69 -5.80
N THR A 65 14.66 9.01 -5.70
CA THR A 65 13.41 9.77 -5.48
C THR A 65 12.48 9.67 -6.67
N MET A 66 12.98 9.82 -7.90
CA MET A 66 12.16 9.67 -9.11
C MET A 66 11.60 8.25 -9.26
N LEU A 67 12.41 7.22 -8.99
CA LEU A 67 11.97 5.83 -9.02
C LEU A 67 10.78 5.59 -8.07
N MET A 68 10.80 6.17 -6.88
CA MET A 68 9.72 6.00 -5.90
C MET A 68 8.51 6.89 -6.18
N CYS A 69 8.71 8.13 -6.63
CA CYS A 69 7.64 9.04 -7.00
C CYS A 69 6.78 8.50 -8.16
N PHE A 70 7.42 7.81 -9.11
CA PHE A 70 6.80 7.23 -10.30
C PHE A 70 6.75 5.70 -10.28
N ALA A 71 6.95 5.06 -9.12
CA ALA A 71 6.99 3.60 -8.97
C ALA A 71 5.76 2.90 -9.56
N ASP A 72 4.57 3.49 -9.37
CA ASP A 72 3.32 3.01 -9.93
C ASP A 72 3.33 2.96 -11.46
N ALA A 73 3.90 3.98 -12.10
CA ALA A 73 3.95 4.07 -13.55
C ALA A 73 5.02 3.13 -14.14
N PHE A 74 6.18 2.98 -13.48
CA PHE A 74 7.18 1.98 -13.87
C PHE A 74 6.62 0.57 -13.79
N LEU A 75 5.99 0.23 -12.66
CA LEU A 75 5.45 -1.11 -12.46
C LEU A 75 4.31 -1.41 -13.44
N ALA A 76 3.41 -0.45 -13.68
CA ALA A 76 2.35 -0.62 -14.67
C ALA A 76 2.91 -0.79 -16.09
N SER A 77 3.92 0.01 -16.47
CA SER A 77 4.55 -0.10 -17.79
C SER A 77 5.25 -1.46 -17.95
N PHE A 78 5.94 -1.92 -16.90
CA PHE A 78 6.58 -3.24 -16.86
C PHE A 78 5.57 -4.38 -17.08
N LEU A 79 4.44 -4.34 -16.37
CA LEU A 79 3.39 -5.37 -16.48
C LEU A 79 2.68 -5.37 -17.84
N LEU A 80 2.55 -4.21 -18.48
CA LEU A 80 1.90 -4.07 -19.78
C LEU A 80 2.86 -4.24 -20.97
N GLY A 81 4.17 -4.37 -20.72
CA GLY A 81 5.19 -4.41 -21.77
C GLY A 81 5.41 -3.06 -22.47
N GLU A 82 4.98 -1.96 -21.85
CA GLU A 82 5.23 -0.60 -22.34
C GLU A 82 6.67 -0.16 -21.99
N PRO A 83 7.27 0.78 -22.74
CA PRO A 83 8.60 1.29 -22.43
C PRO A 83 8.66 1.88 -21.01
N LEU A 84 9.58 1.41 -20.18
CA LEU A 84 9.75 1.89 -18.80
C LEU A 84 10.13 3.37 -18.72
N ILE A 85 10.62 3.97 -19.80
CA ILE A 85 10.93 5.39 -19.89
C ILE A 85 9.68 6.28 -20.04
N THR A 86 8.50 5.70 -20.28
CA THR A 86 7.24 6.42 -20.49
C THR A 86 6.90 7.45 -19.39
N PRO A 87 7.12 7.17 -18.08
CA PRO A 87 6.87 8.16 -17.03
C PRO A 87 7.71 9.44 -17.20
N PHE A 88 8.92 9.34 -17.77
CA PHE A 88 9.80 10.49 -17.99
C PHE A 88 9.43 11.35 -19.21
N LYS A 89 8.39 10.98 -19.98
CA LYS A 89 7.90 11.85 -21.07
C LYS A 89 7.12 13.06 -20.54
N ARG A 90 6.62 12.99 -19.30
CA ARG A 90 5.86 14.07 -18.66
C ARG A 90 6.79 15.02 -17.93
N HIS A 91 7.30 16.01 -18.67
CA HIS A 91 8.27 16.99 -18.16
C HIS A 91 7.73 17.77 -16.94
N ASP A 92 6.46 18.15 -16.94
CA ASP A 92 5.83 18.89 -15.83
C ASP A 92 5.90 18.11 -14.51
N ASP A 93 5.61 16.81 -14.56
CA ASP A 93 5.67 15.93 -13.39
C ASP A 93 7.10 15.75 -12.87
N ILE A 94 8.07 15.57 -13.78
CA ILE A 94 9.48 15.44 -13.43
C ILE A 94 10.00 16.73 -12.81
N LEU A 95 9.66 17.89 -13.37
CA LEU A 95 10.07 19.20 -12.86
C LEU A 95 9.49 19.43 -11.46
N LEU A 96 8.21 19.13 -11.26
CA LEU A 96 7.56 19.25 -9.96
C LEU A 96 8.18 18.30 -8.92
N ALA A 97 8.39 17.03 -9.28
CA ALA A 97 9.02 16.06 -8.39
C ALA A 97 10.47 16.44 -8.06
N THR A 98 11.23 16.96 -9.03
CA THR A 98 12.62 17.43 -8.84
C THR A 98 12.67 18.67 -7.96
N LEU A 99 11.74 19.61 -8.12
CA LEU A 99 11.62 20.78 -7.24
C LEU A 99 11.35 20.33 -5.80
N ILE A 100 10.42 19.41 -5.60
CA ILE A 100 10.08 18.88 -4.27
C ILE A 100 11.25 18.12 -3.66
N TRP A 101 11.93 17.28 -4.45
CA TRP A 101 13.19 16.64 -4.03
C TRP A 101 14.20 17.66 -3.54
N TYR A 102 14.42 18.74 -4.31
CA TYR A 102 15.37 19.78 -3.94
C TYR A 102 14.96 20.48 -2.64
N LEU A 103 13.68 20.84 -2.51
CA LEU A 103 13.14 21.48 -1.31
C LEU A 103 13.23 20.58 -0.08
N VAL A 104 12.97 19.28 -0.21
CA VAL A 104 13.06 18.36 0.93
C VAL A 104 14.50 18.15 1.37
N PHE A 105 15.48 18.05 0.48
CA PHE A 105 16.88 17.76 0.88
C PHE A 105 17.75 18.99 1.14
N TYR A 106 17.46 20.12 0.49
CA TYR A 106 18.36 21.28 0.47
C TYR A 106 17.72 22.61 0.90
N ALA A 107 16.44 22.63 1.29
CA ALA A 107 15.84 23.87 1.78
C ALA A 107 16.58 24.44 3.00
N PRO A 108 16.71 25.78 3.10
CA PRO A 108 17.35 26.42 4.24
C PRO A 108 16.63 26.05 5.55
N PHE A 109 17.42 25.84 6.60
CA PHE A 109 16.96 25.43 7.94
C PHE A 109 16.16 24.13 8.01
N ASP A 110 16.15 23.35 6.91
CA ASP A 110 15.38 22.12 6.80
C ASP A 110 13.86 22.35 6.95
N ALA A 111 13.39 23.55 6.56
CA ALA A 111 12.05 24.03 6.88
C ALA A 111 10.95 23.16 6.27
N VAL A 112 11.08 22.76 5.00
CA VAL A 112 10.08 21.96 4.29
C VAL A 112 9.93 20.58 4.90
N TYR A 113 11.04 19.88 5.14
CA TYR A 113 11.01 18.57 5.80
C TYR A 113 10.41 18.67 7.21
N LYS A 114 10.85 19.63 8.03
CA LYS A 114 10.27 19.84 9.37
C LYS A 114 8.78 20.14 9.34
N LEU A 115 8.30 20.96 8.40
CA LEU A 115 6.88 21.26 8.22
C LEU A 115 6.06 20.00 7.93
N THR A 116 6.56 19.11 7.08
CA THR A 116 5.87 17.84 6.76
C THR A 116 5.81 16.86 7.93
N LYS A 117 6.67 17.03 8.94
CA LYS A 117 6.68 16.20 10.15
C LYS A 117 5.66 16.65 11.18
N ILE A 118 5.15 17.87 11.08
CA ILE A 118 4.10 18.38 11.96
C ILE A 118 2.82 17.57 11.68
N THR A 119 2.28 16.90 12.71
CA THR A 119 1.16 15.97 12.60
C THR A 119 -0.03 16.50 11.79
N PRO A 120 -0.60 17.68 12.06
CA PRO A 120 -1.73 18.20 11.26
C PRO A 120 -1.39 18.38 9.78
N VAL A 121 -0.17 18.84 9.46
CA VAL A 121 0.27 18.96 8.06
C VAL A 121 0.39 17.58 7.42
N LYS A 122 1.00 16.62 8.13
CA LYS A 122 1.12 15.23 7.67
C LYS A 122 -0.24 14.57 7.42
N VAL A 123 -1.26 14.87 8.24
CA VAL A 123 -2.63 14.39 8.06
C VAL A 123 -3.22 14.93 6.75
N VAL A 124 -3.15 16.25 6.53
CA VAL A 124 -3.66 16.88 5.29
C VAL A 124 -2.96 16.32 4.05
N LEU A 125 -1.62 16.23 4.07
CA LEU A 125 -0.85 15.65 2.97
C LEU A 125 -1.22 14.18 2.72
N SER A 126 -1.48 13.42 3.79
CA SER A 126 -1.88 12.00 3.69
C SER A 126 -3.24 11.86 3.03
N ILE A 127 -4.20 12.70 3.38
CA ILE A 127 -5.52 12.73 2.74
C ILE A 127 -5.36 12.99 1.23
N LEU A 128 -4.63 14.05 0.85
CA LEU A 128 -4.39 14.38 -0.56
C LEU A 128 -3.70 13.23 -1.32
N LYS A 129 -2.73 12.55 -0.69
CA LYS A 129 -2.07 11.38 -1.29
C LYS A 129 -3.05 10.23 -1.54
N GLU A 130 -4.00 9.97 -0.66
CA GLU A 130 -4.99 8.89 -0.87
C GLU A 130 -6.02 9.23 -1.96
N PHE A 131 -6.40 10.50 -2.13
CA PHE A 131 -7.15 10.95 -3.31
C PHE A 131 -6.39 10.64 -4.61
N LYS A 132 -5.09 10.95 -4.64
CA LYS A 132 -4.23 10.62 -5.79
C LYS A 132 -4.13 9.11 -6.01
N ARG A 133 -4.04 8.30 -4.94
CA ARG A 133 -3.99 6.84 -5.02
C ARG A 133 -5.25 6.26 -5.63
N ALA A 134 -6.43 6.66 -5.15
CA ALA A 134 -7.71 6.21 -5.71
C ALA A 134 -7.79 6.52 -7.21
N HIS A 135 -7.36 7.71 -7.62
CA HIS A 135 -7.31 8.11 -9.01
C HIS A 135 -6.34 7.25 -9.84
N LYS A 136 -5.13 6.95 -9.31
CA LYS A 136 -4.15 6.07 -9.96
C LYS A 136 -4.67 4.65 -10.16
N VAL A 137 -5.36 4.08 -9.16
CA VAL A 137 -5.97 2.74 -9.25
C VAL A 137 -7.04 2.71 -10.34
N ALA A 138 -7.98 3.66 -10.32
CA ALA A 138 -9.03 3.77 -11.33
C ALA A 138 -8.45 3.94 -12.75
N GLN A 139 -7.49 4.85 -12.93
CA GLN A 139 -6.79 5.00 -14.21
C GLN A 139 -6.00 3.75 -14.63
N GLY A 140 -5.51 2.94 -13.69
CA GLY A 140 -4.84 1.67 -13.97
C GLY A 140 -5.79 0.64 -14.53
N VAL A 141 -6.92 0.44 -13.85
CA VAL A 141 -7.99 -0.47 -14.29
C VAL A 141 -8.54 -0.04 -15.65
N SER A 142 -8.89 1.23 -15.82
CA SER A 142 -9.41 1.72 -17.11
C SER A 142 -8.39 1.62 -18.25
N HIS A 143 -7.10 1.82 -17.98
CA HIS A 143 -6.05 1.66 -19.00
C HIS A 143 -5.90 0.19 -19.41
N ALA A 144 -5.81 -0.71 -18.44
CA ALA A 144 -5.73 -2.14 -18.71
C ALA A 144 -6.99 -2.69 -19.38
N ALA A 145 -8.18 -2.19 -19.04
CA ALA A 145 -9.44 -2.60 -19.65
C ALA A 145 -9.52 -2.19 -21.14
N LYS A 146 -8.89 -1.07 -21.53
CA LYS A 146 -8.78 -0.66 -22.93
C LYS A 146 -7.87 -1.58 -23.75
N LEU A 147 -6.76 -2.03 -23.17
CA LEU A 147 -5.80 -2.92 -23.85
C LEU A 147 -6.28 -4.39 -23.85
N TYR A 148 -6.83 -4.84 -22.74
CA TYR A 148 -7.23 -6.24 -22.51
C TYR A 148 -8.64 -6.31 -21.89
N PRO A 149 -9.70 -6.07 -22.69
CA PRO A 149 -11.07 -5.95 -22.17
C PRO A 149 -11.60 -7.22 -21.49
N HIS A 150 -11.19 -8.39 -21.97
CA HIS A 150 -11.65 -9.69 -21.44
C HIS A 150 -10.74 -10.27 -20.35
N SER A 151 -9.57 -9.68 -20.10
CA SER A 151 -8.59 -10.22 -19.15
C SER A 151 -8.70 -9.52 -17.80
N TYR A 152 -9.71 -9.90 -17.01
CA TYR A 152 -10.00 -9.30 -15.71
C TYR A 152 -8.82 -9.37 -14.74
N LEU A 153 -8.08 -10.48 -14.73
CA LEU A 153 -6.89 -10.62 -13.87
C LEU A 153 -5.83 -9.56 -14.18
N VAL A 154 -5.60 -9.26 -15.47
CA VAL A 154 -4.63 -8.23 -15.89
C VAL A 154 -5.10 -6.85 -15.43
N GLN A 155 -6.39 -6.55 -15.54
CA GLN A 155 -6.97 -5.29 -15.08
C GLN A 155 -6.80 -5.10 -13.57
N ILE A 156 -7.08 -6.15 -12.79
CA ILE A 156 -6.92 -6.14 -11.32
C ILE A 156 -5.44 -5.94 -10.95
N LEU A 157 -4.53 -6.67 -11.58
CA LEU A 157 -3.10 -6.59 -11.29
C LEU A 157 -2.53 -5.21 -11.64
N VAL A 158 -2.89 -4.64 -12.79
CA VAL A 158 -2.42 -3.29 -13.21
C VAL A 158 -3.01 -2.20 -12.32
N GLY A 159 -4.30 -2.29 -11.95
CA GLY A 159 -4.91 -1.38 -10.97
C GLY A 159 -4.19 -1.42 -9.62
N THR A 160 -3.93 -2.62 -9.11
CA THR A 160 -3.22 -2.84 -7.84
C THR A 160 -1.79 -2.32 -7.93
N ALA A 161 -1.09 -2.58 -9.03
CA ALA A 161 0.26 -2.09 -9.30
C ALA A 161 0.32 -0.56 -9.31
N LYS A 162 -0.69 0.12 -9.89
CA LYS A 162 -0.75 1.58 -9.84
C LYS A 162 -1.06 2.13 -8.44
N GLY A 163 -1.80 1.38 -7.63
CA GLY A 163 -2.13 1.75 -6.26
C GLY A 163 -1.01 1.51 -5.25
N ALA A 164 -0.28 0.41 -5.38
CA ALA A 164 0.68 -0.09 -4.39
C ALA A 164 2.10 -0.31 -4.93
N GLY A 165 2.41 0.16 -6.15
CA GLY A 165 3.68 -0.10 -6.82
C GLY A 165 4.92 0.42 -6.10
N THR A 166 4.77 1.44 -5.25
CA THR A 166 5.86 1.96 -4.41
C THR A 166 6.46 0.87 -3.50
N GLY A 167 5.64 -0.05 -3.02
CA GLY A 167 6.10 -1.17 -2.19
C GLY A 167 6.91 -2.20 -2.97
N VAL A 168 6.52 -2.47 -4.21
CA VAL A 168 7.15 -3.46 -5.10
C VAL A 168 8.45 -2.94 -5.72
N VAL A 169 8.52 -1.65 -6.05
CA VAL A 169 9.72 -1.02 -6.63
C VAL A 169 10.77 -0.70 -5.57
N ARG A 170 10.40 -0.66 -4.28
CA ARG A 170 11.31 -0.31 -3.19
C ARG A 170 12.60 -1.13 -3.14
N PRO A 171 12.61 -2.47 -3.27
CA PRO A 171 13.87 -3.23 -3.27
C PRO A 171 14.82 -2.83 -4.42
N ILE A 172 14.26 -2.46 -5.58
CA ILE A 172 15.05 -1.96 -6.73
C ILE A 172 15.68 -0.62 -6.38
N GLU A 173 14.92 0.27 -5.75
CA GLU A 173 15.44 1.56 -5.30
C GLU A 173 16.51 1.42 -4.20
N GLN A 174 16.33 0.49 -3.26
CA GLN A 174 17.33 0.18 -2.24
C GLN A 174 18.64 -0.30 -2.87
N PHE A 175 18.53 -1.16 -3.90
CA PHE A 175 19.69 -1.60 -4.68
C PHE A 175 20.42 -0.42 -5.36
N VAL A 176 19.69 0.56 -5.92
CA VAL A 176 20.29 1.78 -6.50
C VAL A 176 21.06 2.60 -5.46
N ARG A 177 20.64 2.57 -4.18
CA ARG A 177 21.35 3.20 -3.06
C ARG A 177 22.50 2.36 -2.52
N GLY A 178 22.66 1.11 -2.96
CA GLY A 178 23.64 0.17 -2.41
C GLY A 178 23.30 -0.32 -1.01
N VAL A 179 22.03 -0.24 -0.59
CA VAL A 179 21.54 -0.75 0.69
C VAL A 179 20.60 -1.91 0.40
N TRP A 180 20.63 -2.97 1.20
CA TRP A 180 19.70 -4.08 1.07
C TRP A 180 19.07 -4.39 2.42
N MET A 181 17.76 -4.17 2.55
CA MET A 181 16.99 -4.48 3.74
C MET A 181 15.87 -5.47 3.38
N PRO A 182 16.12 -6.79 3.46
CA PRO A 182 15.20 -7.83 2.96
C PRO A 182 13.94 -8.01 3.82
N THR A 183 13.83 -7.29 4.94
CA THR A 183 12.75 -7.47 5.93
C THR A 183 11.39 -6.95 5.47
N HIS A 184 11.35 -6.09 4.44
CA HIS A 184 10.13 -5.44 3.96
C HIS A 184 9.85 -5.75 2.47
N ASN A 185 9.61 -7.03 2.17
CA ASN A 185 9.16 -7.45 0.84
C ASN A 185 7.63 -7.47 0.77
N GLU A 186 7.05 -6.50 0.07
CA GLU A 186 5.59 -6.37 -0.13
C GLU A 186 4.98 -7.54 -0.89
N LEU A 187 5.77 -8.23 -1.72
CA LEU A 187 5.33 -9.46 -2.39
C LEU A 187 5.22 -10.65 -1.42
N LEU A 188 6.07 -10.70 -0.40
CA LEU A 188 6.08 -11.78 0.60
C LEU A 188 5.06 -11.53 1.71
N ARG A 189 4.98 -10.28 2.20
CA ARG A 189 4.01 -9.84 3.21
C ARG A 189 3.33 -8.57 2.71
N PRO A 190 2.18 -8.70 2.01
CA PRO A 190 1.49 -7.54 1.46
C PRO A 190 0.99 -6.64 2.58
N SER A 191 1.31 -5.36 2.48
CA SER A 191 0.84 -4.36 3.44
C SER A 191 -0.69 -4.19 3.34
N LEU A 192 -1.25 -3.58 4.39
CA LEU A 192 -2.64 -3.16 4.43
C LEU A 192 -3.05 -2.43 3.14
N TYR A 193 -2.21 -1.52 2.65
CA TYR A 193 -2.51 -0.72 1.46
C TYR A 193 -2.53 -1.56 0.18
N THR A 194 -1.63 -2.54 0.05
CA THR A 194 -1.62 -3.47 -1.09
C THR A 194 -2.90 -4.31 -1.11
N LYS A 195 -3.34 -4.81 0.04
CA LYS A 195 -4.60 -5.56 0.19
C LYS A 195 -5.82 -4.71 -0.17
N VAL A 196 -5.87 -3.47 0.34
CA VAL A 196 -6.97 -2.55 0.04
C VAL A 196 -7.00 -2.17 -1.45
N CYS A 197 -5.84 -1.92 -2.08
CA CYS A 197 -5.76 -1.63 -3.52
C CYS A 197 -6.20 -2.82 -4.39
N LEU A 198 -5.94 -4.05 -3.94
CA LEU A 198 -6.40 -5.27 -4.62
C LEU A 198 -7.92 -5.40 -4.59
N ILE A 199 -8.54 -5.17 -3.43
CA ILE A 199 -10.00 -5.16 -3.27
C ILE A 199 -10.61 -4.04 -4.12
N ALA A 200 -10.06 -2.83 -4.04
CA ALA A 200 -10.49 -1.68 -4.82
C ALA A 200 -10.44 -1.94 -6.33
N SER A 201 -9.35 -2.53 -6.83
CA SER A 201 -9.20 -2.88 -8.25
C SER A 201 -10.19 -3.95 -8.67
N THR A 202 -10.43 -4.95 -7.82
CA THR A 202 -11.44 -5.98 -8.07
C THR A 202 -12.83 -5.39 -8.17
N LEU A 203 -13.21 -4.50 -7.25
CA LEU A 203 -14.50 -3.82 -7.28
C LEU A 203 -14.70 -3.01 -8.56
N LEU A 204 -13.69 -2.24 -8.98
CA LEU A 204 -13.76 -1.46 -10.22
C LEU A 204 -13.88 -2.33 -11.47
N VAL A 205 -13.21 -3.49 -11.50
CA VAL A 205 -13.32 -4.45 -12.62
C VAL A 205 -14.70 -5.11 -12.63
N LEU A 206 -15.23 -5.49 -11.47
CA LEU A 206 -16.58 -6.05 -11.37
C LEU A 206 -17.68 -5.04 -11.71
N GLU A 207 -17.45 -3.77 -11.44
CA GLU A 207 -18.35 -2.69 -11.83
C GLU A 207 -18.28 -2.40 -13.34
N ALA A 208 -17.06 -2.37 -13.90
CA ALA A 208 -16.87 -2.18 -15.34
C ALA A 208 -17.52 -3.30 -16.17
N ASN A 209 -17.64 -4.49 -15.60
CA ASN A 209 -18.37 -5.61 -16.18
C ASN A 209 -19.76 -5.69 -15.53
N SER A 210 -20.75 -5.02 -16.13
CA SER A 210 -22.12 -4.83 -15.61
C SER A 210 -22.91 -6.11 -15.27
N THR A 211 -22.31 -7.30 -15.36
CA THR A 211 -22.90 -8.60 -15.03
C THR A 211 -23.02 -8.87 -13.53
N PHE A 212 -22.21 -8.24 -12.68
CA PHE A 212 -22.18 -8.55 -11.23
C PHE A 212 -22.52 -7.38 -10.30
N LEU A 213 -22.16 -6.14 -10.65
CA LEU A 213 -22.44 -4.95 -9.85
C LEU A 213 -23.17 -3.91 -10.69
N ASN A 214 -24.40 -3.58 -10.29
CA ASN A 214 -25.22 -2.55 -10.95
C ASN A 214 -25.27 -1.29 -10.08
N ALA A 215 -24.12 -0.65 -9.91
CA ALA A 215 -23.95 0.59 -9.15
C ALA A 215 -23.31 1.67 -10.03
N PRO A 216 -23.64 2.96 -9.83
CA PRO A 216 -23.02 4.04 -10.60
C PRO A 216 -21.54 4.18 -10.26
N HIS A 217 -20.70 4.34 -11.30
CA HIS A 217 -19.24 4.43 -11.19
C HIS A 217 -18.77 5.44 -10.15
N ASP A 218 -19.40 6.62 -10.15
CA ASP A 218 -19.06 7.71 -9.24
C ASP A 218 -19.26 7.32 -7.76
N LEU A 219 -20.24 6.45 -7.47
CA LEU A 219 -20.51 5.97 -6.10
C LEU A 219 -19.52 4.90 -5.67
N VAL A 220 -19.15 3.98 -6.57
CA VAL A 220 -18.12 2.97 -6.29
C VAL A 220 -16.77 3.64 -6.06
N TYR A 221 -16.43 4.63 -6.88
CA TYR A 221 -15.23 5.44 -6.71
C TYR A 221 -15.23 6.19 -5.37
N LEU A 222 -16.35 6.82 -4.99
CA LEU A 222 -16.52 7.49 -3.72
C LEU A 222 -16.33 6.53 -2.53
N GLY A 223 -16.95 5.34 -2.60
CA GLY A 223 -16.83 4.30 -1.58
C GLY A 223 -15.39 3.80 -1.42
N MET A 224 -14.71 3.52 -2.53
CA MET A 224 -13.29 3.15 -2.56
C MET A 224 -12.41 4.22 -1.89
N LEU A 225 -12.62 5.50 -2.25
CA LEU A 225 -11.86 6.61 -1.68
C LEU A 225 -12.14 6.75 -0.17
N GLY A 226 -13.39 6.68 0.25
CA GLY A 226 -13.78 6.72 1.66
C GLY A 226 -13.11 5.61 2.48
N PHE A 227 -13.03 4.40 1.92
CA PHE A 227 -12.36 3.27 2.56
C PHE A 227 -10.84 3.50 2.69
N LEU A 228 -10.17 3.96 1.63
CA LEU A 228 -8.74 4.31 1.67
C LEU A 228 -8.44 5.39 2.72
N LEU A 229 -9.25 6.46 2.76
CA LEU A 229 -9.14 7.52 3.74
C LEU A 229 -9.35 7.02 5.16
N TYR A 230 -10.37 6.18 5.37
CA TYR A 230 -10.67 5.59 6.68
C TYR A 230 -9.46 4.83 7.24
N PHE A 231 -8.90 3.88 6.48
CA PHE A 231 -7.72 3.14 6.96
C PHE A 231 -6.49 4.02 7.13
N LYS A 232 -6.29 5.00 6.25
CA LYS A 232 -5.15 5.92 6.36
C LYS A 232 -5.21 6.75 7.64
N LEU A 233 -6.38 7.32 7.93
CA LEU A 233 -6.60 8.11 9.14
C LEU A 233 -6.59 7.23 10.39
N ALA A 234 -7.16 6.03 10.33
CA ALA A 234 -7.12 5.08 11.43
C ALA A 234 -5.68 4.71 11.80
N TYR A 235 -4.83 4.42 10.80
CA TYR A 235 -3.41 4.15 11.01
C TYR A 235 -2.65 5.38 11.55
N LEU A 236 -2.92 6.56 11.00
CA LEU A 236 -2.16 7.77 11.35
C LEU A 236 -2.52 8.33 12.73
N LEU A 237 -3.80 8.26 13.14
CA LEU A 237 -4.31 8.83 14.40
C LEU A 237 -4.33 7.81 15.55
N PHE A 238 -4.68 6.56 15.27
CA PHE A 238 -4.87 5.52 16.30
C PHE A 238 -3.77 4.45 16.28
N HIS A 239 -2.82 4.52 15.35
CA HIS A 239 -1.73 3.55 15.19
C HIS A 239 -2.19 2.09 15.08
N VAL A 240 -3.40 1.87 14.53
CA VAL A 240 -3.94 0.53 14.29
C VAL A 240 -3.28 -0.05 13.04
N SER A 241 -2.33 -0.94 13.23
CA SER A 241 -1.45 -1.47 12.17
C SER A 241 -2.09 -2.55 11.29
N GLU A 242 -2.93 -3.42 11.86
CA GLU A 242 -3.37 -4.66 11.18
C GLU A 242 -4.84 -5.02 11.40
N PRO A 243 -5.80 -4.26 10.83
CA PRO A 243 -7.22 -4.55 10.96
C PRO A 243 -7.65 -5.86 10.26
N PHE A 244 -6.89 -6.37 9.27
CA PHE A 244 -7.21 -7.60 8.54
C PHE A 244 -6.54 -8.87 9.08
N ALA A 245 -5.61 -8.77 10.03
CA ALA A 245 -4.94 -9.95 10.61
C ALA A 245 -5.90 -11.04 11.13
N PRO A 246 -7.01 -10.73 11.85
CA PRO A 246 -7.91 -11.78 12.31
C PRO A 246 -8.61 -12.52 11.16
N PHE A 247 -8.98 -11.81 10.09
CA PHE A 247 -9.62 -12.41 8.92
C PHE A 247 -8.66 -13.29 8.11
N GLU A 248 -7.42 -12.83 7.94
CA GLU A 248 -6.38 -13.58 7.24
C GLU A 248 -5.98 -14.84 8.02
N ASN A 249 -5.83 -14.73 9.34
CA ASN A 249 -5.54 -15.88 10.20
C ASN A 249 -6.69 -16.90 10.17
N LEU A 250 -7.94 -16.43 10.15
CA LEU A 250 -9.10 -17.31 10.03
C LEU A 250 -9.13 -18.00 8.66
N PHE A 251 -8.91 -17.27 7.57
CA PHE A 251 -8.85 -17.85 6.23
C PHE A 251 -7.70 -18.86 6.10
N CYS A 252 -6.52 -18.54 6.61
CA CYS A 252 -5.39 -19.45 6.63
C CYS A 252 -5.67 -20.71 7.46
N ALA A 253 -6.33 -20.56 8.61
CA ALA A 253 -6.75 -21.69 9.45
C ALA A 253 -7.73 -22.61 8.72
N VAL A 254 -8.75 -22.04 8.07
CA VAL A 254 -9.86 -22.79 7.48
C VAL A 254 -9.55 -23.31 6.08
N ALA A 255 -9.06 -22.46 5.18
CA ALA A 255 -8.92 -22.77 3.75
C ALA A 255 -7.53 -23.27 3.35
N MET A 256 -6.47 -22.82 4.04
CA MET A 256 -5.07 -23.14 3.69
C MET A 256 -4.45 -24.22 4.59
N GLY A 257 -5.28 -24.99 5.29
CA GLY A 257 -4.81 -26.13 6.08
C GLY A 257 -4.19 -25.78 7.44
N GLY A 258 -4.32 -24.54 7.93
CA GLY A 258 -3.76 -24.16 9.23
C GLY A 258 -4.33 -24.98 10.40
N ILE A 259 -5.58 -25.44 10.30
CA ILE A 259 -6.18 -26.39 11.26
C ILE A 259 -5.48 -27.76 11.20
N TRP A 260 -5.17 -28.25 9.99
CA TRP A 260 -4.47 -29.52 9.79
C TRP A 260 -3.03 -29.48 10.30
N ASP A 261 -2.34 -28.37 10.09
CA ASP A 261 -0.99 -28.13 10.61
C ASP A 261 -0.98 -28.00 12.14
N ALA A 262 -1.96 -27.30 12.72
CA ALA A 262 -2.10 -27.19 14.17
C ALA A 262 -2.40 -28.55 14.82
N LEU A 263 -3.26 -29.34 14.19
CA LEU A 263 -3.58 -30.70 14.62
C LEU A 263 -2.36 -31.63 14.50
N SER A 264 -1.63 -31.57 13.39
CA SER A 264 -0.42 -32.36 13.16
C SER A 264 0.67 -32.04 14.19
N ARG A 265 0.86 -30.76 14.52
CA ARG A 265 1.78 -30.32 15.59
C ARG A 265 1.34 -30.80 16.98
N ALA A 266 0.04 -30.75 17.28
CA ALA A 266 -0.49 -31.23 18.56
C ALA A 266 -0.34 -32.76 18.71
N ILE A 267 -0.55 -33.52 17.64
CA ILE A 267 -0.35 -34.98 17.61
C ILE A 267 1.14 -35.32 17.78
N ALA A 268 2.04 -34.61 17.08
CA ALA A 268 3.48 -34.78 17.24
C ALA A 268 3.94 -34.51 18.68
N ALA A 269 3.51 -33.39 19.26
CA ALA A 269 3.82 -33.05 20.66
C ALA A 269 3.22 -34.05 21.67
N SER A 270 2.04 -34.61 21.39
CA SER A 270 1.45 -35.68 22.23
C SER A 270 2.26 -36.97 22.16
N ARG A 271 2.78 -37.33 20.98
CA ARG A 271 3.65 -38.50 20.77
C ARG A 271 4.98 -38.35 21.50
N GLU A 272 5.60 -37.18 21.44
CA GLU A 272 6.83 -36.86 22.18
C GLU A 272 6.62 -36.94 23.69
N ARG A 273 5.52 -36.40 24.22
CA ARG A 273 5.18 -36.52 25.65
C ARG A 273 4.97 -37.98 26.07
N LYS A 274 4.34 -38.81 25.23
CA LYS A 274 4.16 -40.25 25.52
C LYS A 274 5.49 -41.01 25.53
N LEU A 275 6.43 -40.65 24.66
CA LEU A 275 7.77 -41.25 24.65
C LEU A 275 8.56 -40.84 25.89
N ALA A 276 8.59 -39.55 26.22
CA ALA A 276 9.27 -39.04 27.42
C ALA A 276 8.73 -39.65 28.73
N ASN A 277 7.41 -39.91 28.82
CA ASN A 277 6.82 -40.52 30.01
C ASN A 277 7.10 -42.04 30.13
N LYS A 278 7.54 -42.69 29.05
CA LYS A 278 7.90 -44.11 29.03
C LYS A 278 9.32 -44.34 29.56
N ASP A 279 10.20 -43.34 29.41
CA ASP A 279 11.58 -43.36 29.91
C ASP A 279 11.69 -42.97 31.40
N THR A 280 10.62 -42.44 32.00
CA THR A 280 10.56 -42.05 33.43
C THR A 280 9.90 -43.06 34.35
N VAL A 281 9.49 -44.24 33.86
CA VAL A 281 9.02 -45.33 34.74
C VAL A 281 10.25 -45.96 35.42
N PRO A 282 10.43 -45.86 36.75
CA PRO A 282 11.54 -46.51 37.42
C PRO A 282 11.40 -48.03 37.25
N LEU A 283 12.48 -48.71 36.86
CA LEU A 283 12.59 -50.15 36.97
C LEU A 283 12.23 -50.56 38.41
N PRO A 284 11.38 -51.59 38.62
CA PRO A 284 11.12 -52.11 39.97
C PRO A 284 12.46 -52.51 40.56
N SER A 285 12.79 -51.94 41.72
CA SER A 285 13.95 -52.33 42.51
C SER A 285 13.95 -53.84 42.70
N ASP A 286 14.96 -54.53 42.16
CA ASP A 286 15.18 -55.94 42.42
C ASP A 286 15.22 -56.16 43.93
N LYS A 287 14.30 -57.00 44.39
CA LYS A 287 14.25 -57.47 45.78
C LYS A 287 15.54 -58.22 46.06
N LYS A 288 16.23 -57.83 47.14
CA LYS A 288 17.26 -58.66 47.76
C LYS A 288 16.61 -59.97 48.22
N GLU A 289 17.10 -61.10 47.71
CA GLU A 289 16.98 -62.39 48.37
C GLU A 289 18.39 -62.84 48.79
N GLN A 290 18.54 -62.99 50.11
CA GLN A 290 19.47 -63.90 50.77
C GLN A 290 18.82 -65.28 50.82
#